data_AF-A0A2V1NNY1-F1
#
_entry.id   AF-A0A2V1NNY1-F1
#
_cell.length_a   1.000
_cell.length_b   1.000
_cell.length_c   1.000
_cell.angle_alpha   90.00
_cell.angle_beta   90.00
_cell.angle_gamma   90.00
#
_symmetry.space_group_name_H-M   'P 1'
#
loop_
_entity.id
_entity.type
_entity.pdbx_description
1 polymer ?
#
loop_
_entity_poly.entity_id
_entity_poly.type
_entity_poly.pdbx_seq_one_letter_code
_entity_poly.pdbx_strand_id
1 'polypeptide(L)'
;MTEWVDILVRARGGDSPLWGVLGFGVSRFEDAYVFSVPVDDDRLGLGADLVEALRGWGAGGAGGFGDGLALARWVAREVGDSWGVWWWDDVRGEGRRVCWGCEKFYDQHDEGRPPHPVHLVVEGEFGYAPLRAEGFGDFLPGDLVGALGLSEGLAEALGAWARDVDAAVNLWLRDREDRAYEEVCERLYREGLGLAERVAREVGGGRTVTYKGLANGGFAGMASVRWRGDRRV
;
A
#
# COMPACT_ATOMS: atom_id res chain seq x y z
N MET A 1 7.72 10.65 12.86
CA MET A 1 7.47 11.39 11.59
C MET A 1 6.22 10.77 11.02
N THR A 2 5.19 11.57 10.78
CA THR A 2 3.91 11.07 10.26
C THR A 2 4.18 10.57 8.84
N GLU A 3 4.20 9.25 8.64
CA GLU A 3 4.29 8.64 7.30
C GLU A 3 2.95 8.89 6.62
N TRP A 4 2.98 9.60 5.49
CA TRP A 4 1.80 9.91 4.69
C TRP A 4 1.71 8.84 3.62
N VAL A 5 0.52 8.28 3.40
CA VAL A 5 0.35 7.09 2.53
C VAL A 5 -0.32 7.45 1.20
N ASP A 6 -1.15 8.51 1.20
CA ASP A 6 -1.95 8.89 0.04
C ASP A 6 -2.02 10.42 -0.17
N ILE A 7 -2.11 10.84 -1.44
CA ILE A 7 -2.35 12.20 -1.91
C ILE A 7 -3.71 12.27 -2.60
N LEU A 8 -4.51 13.25 -2.22
CA LEU A 8 -5.76 13.60 -2.88
C LEU A 8 -5.59 14.89 -3.69
N VAL A 9 -6.04 14.84 -4.93
CA VAL A 9 -6.13 15.99 -5.84
C VAL A 9 -7.56 16.51 -5.85
N ARG A 10 -7.77 17.69 -5.27
CA ARG A 10 -9.06 18.38 -5.20
C ARG A 10 -8.88 19.89 -5.02
N ALA A 11 -9.41 20.68 -5.96
CA ALA A 11 -9.48 22.13 -5.82
C ALA A 11 -10.62 22.53 -4.88
N ARG A 12 -10.31 23.15 -3.74
CA ARG A 12 -11.30 23.77 -2.83
C ARG A 12 -11.19 25.30 -2.76
N GLY A 13 -10.38 25.88 -3.65
CA GLY A 13 -9.88 27.25 -3.51
C GLY A 13 -8.75 27.32 -2.48
N GLY A 14 -7.70 28.08 -2.77
CA GLY A 14 -6.50 28.20 -1.94
C GLY A 14 -5.22 27.92 -2.71
N ASP A 15 -4.09 27.90 -1.98
CA ASP A 15 -2.74 27.89 -2.57
C ASP A 15 -2.30 26.51 -3.11
N SER A 16 -2.99 25.43 -2.69
CA SER A 16 -2.71 24.09 -3.18
C SER A 16 -3.99 23.26 -3.37
N PRO A 17 -4.13 22.58 -4.52
CA PRO A 17 -5.15 21.57 -4.73
C PRO A 17 -4.75 20.17 -4.21
N LEU A 18 -3.60 20.01 -3.54
CA LEU A 18 -3.12 18.73 -3.01
C LEU A 18 -3.40 18.60 -1.51
N TRP A 19 -3.85 17.41 -1.12
CA TRP A 19 -4.17 17.08 0.27
C TRP A 19 -3.55 15.74 0.64
N GLY A 20 -2.83 15.70 1.75
CA GLY A 20 -2.30 14.46 2.30
C GLY A 20 -3.37 13.79 3.15
N VAL A 21 -3.44 12.47 3.05
CA VAL A 21 -4.49 11.69 3.71
C VAL A 21 -3.87 10.65 4.63
N LEU A 22 -4.36 10.58 5.87
CA LEU A 22 -3.96 9.56 6.84
C LEU A 22 -5.10 8.55 7.04
N GLY A 23 -4.80 7.26 6.87
CA GLY A 23 -5.68 6.17 7.27
C GLY A 23 -6.79 5.80 6.30
N PHE A 24 -6.55 5.83 4.98
CA PHE A 24 -7.57 5.52 3.94
C PHE A 24 -8.08 4.06 3.93
N GLY A 25 -7.65 3.22 4.88
CA GLY A 25 -7.84 1.77 4.85
C GLY A 25 -9.17 1.22 5.37
N VAL A 26 -10.11 2.02 5.90
CA VAL A 26 -11.31 1.43 6.55
C VAL A 26 -12.60 2.27 6.60
N SER A 27 -12.64 3.51 6.10
CA SER A 27 -13.81 4.38 6.29
C SER A 27 -14.04 5.37 5.15
N ARG A 28 -15.27 5.90 5.04
CA ARG A 28 -15.66 6.85 3.99
C ARG A 28 -14.75 8.06 4.03
N PHE A 29 -14.53 8.70 2.87
CA PHE A 29 -13.67 9.88 2.72
C PHE A 29 -14.01 11.02 3.72
N GLU A 30 -15.26 11.08 4.20
CA GLU A 30 -15.75 12.03 5.20
C GLU A 30 -15.07 11.87 6.58
N ASP A 31 -14.57 10.68 6.89
CA ASP A 31 -13.92 10.34 8.16
C ASP A 31 -12.39 10.42 8.09
N ALA A 32 -11.83 10.64 6.89
CA ALA A 32 -10.39 10.69 6.68
C ALA A 32 -9.78 12.02 7.16
N TYR A 33 -8.67 11.96 7.90
CA TYR A 33 -7.94 13.15 8.26
C TYR A 33 -7.16 13.67 7.04
N VAL A 34 -7.52 14.87 6.57
CA VAL A 34 -6.89 15.54 5.43
C VAL A 34 -6.19 16.83 5.87
N PHE A 35 -5.01 17.08 5.32
CA PHE A 35 -4.29 18.34 5.51
C PHE A 35 -3.73 18.82 4.17
N SER A 36 -3.55 20.13 4.02
CA SER A 36 -3.04 20.71 2.79
C SER A 36 -1.56 20.37 2.59
N VAL A 37 -1.19 20.04 1.35
CA VAL A 37 0.18 19.71 0.95
C VAL A 37 0.64 20.76 -0.06
N PRO A 38 1.77 21.44 0.15
CA PRO A 38 2.31 22.36 -0.86
C PRO A 38 2.56 21.64 -2.18
N VAL A 39 2.22 22.28 -3.31
CA VAL A 39 2.48 21.73 -4.65
C VAL A 39 3.96 21.59 -4.96
N ASP A 40 4.80 22.38 -4.29
CA ASP A 40 6.25 22.40 -4.38
C ASP A 40 6.93 21.67 -3.21
N ASP A 41 6.20 20.75 -2.56
CA ASP A 41 6.81 19.86 -1.57
C ASP A 41 7.82 18.93 -2.26
N ASP A 42 9.11 19.13 -1.96
CA ASP A 42 10.22 18.37 -2.54
C ASP A 42 10.06 16.85 -2.42
N ARG A 43 9.28 16.36 -1.44
CA ARG A 43 9.01 14.92 -1.24
C ARG A 43 8.13 14.31 -2.33
N LEU A 44 7.37 15.13 -3.05
CA LEU A 44 6.53 14.68 -4.17
C LEU A 44 7.33 14.60 -5.47
N GLY A 45 8.43 15.34 -5.59
CA GLY A 45 9.28 15.33 -6.79
C GLY A 45 8.58 15.80 -8.08
N LEU A 46 7.56 16.65 -7.95
CA LEU A 46 6.78 17.13 -9.11
C LEU A 46 7.61 18.06 -10.00
N GLY A 47 7.43 17.94 -11.31
CA GLY A 47 8.02 18.82 -12.30
C GLY A 47 7.40 20.22 -12.28
N ALA A 48 8.22 21.24 -12.60
CA ALA A 48 7.80 22.64 -12.54
C ALA A 48 6.54 22.95 -13.37
N ASP A 49 6.38 22.31 -14.54
CA ASP A 49 5.21 22.48 -15.39
C ASP A 49 3.92 21.98 -14.72
N LEU A 50 3.99 20.85 -14.02
CA LEU A 50 2.86 20.32 -13.26
C LEU A 50 2.55 21.19 -12.04
N VAL A 51 3.58 21.65 -11.33
CA VAL A 51 3.42 22.55 -10.18
C VAL A 51 2.68 23.82 -10.59
N GLU A 52 3.09 24.47 -11.67
CA GLU A 52 2.42 25.67 -12.19
C GLU A 52 0.98 25.39 -12.63
N ALA A 53 0.73 24.26 -13.30
CA ALA A 53 -0.61 23.87 -13.70
C ALA A 53 -1.54 23.62 -12.49
N LEU A 54 -1.02 22.99 -11.43
CA LEU A 54 -1.76 22.78 -10.17
C LEU A 54 -2.05 24.10 -9.45
N ARG A 55 -1.10 25.04 -9.39
CA ARG A 55 -1.33 26.39 -8.82
C ARG A 55 -2.42 27.12 -9.58
N GLY A 56 -2.32 27.15 -10.91
CA GLY A 56 -3.30 27.80 -11.77
C GLY A 56 -4.71 27.22 -11.59
N TRP A 57 -4.81 25.89 -11.53
CA TRP A 57 -6.09 25.21 -11.32
C TRP A 57 -6.65 25.42 -9.90
N GLY A 58 -5.80 25.35 -8.87
CA GLY A 58 -6.20 25.58 -7.47
C GLY A 58 -6.71 27.00 -7.21
N ALA A 59 -6.04 28.00 -7.77
CA ALA A 59 -6.41 29.41 -7.67
C ALA A 59 -7.69 29.75 -8.45
N GLY A 60 -7.97 29.04 -9.55
CA GLY A 60 -9.14 29.25 -10.39
C GLY A 60 -10.47 28.89 -9.73
N GLY A 61 -10.45 28.13 -8.62
CA GLY A 61 -11.65 27.70 -7.90
C GLY A 61 -12.48 26.71 -8.71
N ALA A 62 -12.30 25.42 -8.46
CA ALA A 62 -13.00 24.31 -9.13
C ALA A 62 -13.05 24.46 -10.66
N GLY A 63 -11.89 24.31 -11.32
CA GLY A 63 -11.86 24.09 -12.77
C GLY A 63 -12.69 22.86 -13.17
N GLY A 64 -13.01 22.73 -14.45
CA GLY A 64 -13.90 21.68 -14.95
C GLY A 64 -13.43 20.29 -14.53
N PHE A 65 -14.37 19.37 -14.30
CA PHE A 65 -14.14 17.96 -13.97
C PHE A 65 -12.98 17.32 -14.75
N GLY A 66 -12.89 17.60 -16.05
CA GLY A 66 -11.86 17.07 -16.94
C GLY A 66 -10.46 17.59 -16.63
N ASP A 67 -10.34 18.86 -16.26
CA ASP A 67 -9.05 19.50 -15.96
C ASP A 67 -8.45 18.92 -14.68
N GLY A 68 -9.28 18.75 -13.65
CA GLY A 68 -8.86 18.14 -12.38
C GLY A 68 -8.42 16.68 -12.53
N LEU A 69 -9.13 15.89 -13.33
CA LEU A 69 -8.74 14.51 -13.59
C LEU A 69 -7.44 14.41 -14.41
N ALA A 70 -7.27 15.27 -15.42
CA ALA A 70 -6.03 15.32 -16.19
C ALA A 70 -4.82 15.64 -15.30
N LEU A 71 -4.97 16.59 -14.38
CA LEU A 71 -3.94 16.93 -13.40
C LEU A 71 -3.69 15.78 -12.43
N ALA A 72 -4.73 15.11 -11.94
CA ALA A 72 -4.56 13.96 -11.04
C ALA A 72 -3.82 12.79 -11.71
N ARG A 73 -4.07 12.55 -13.00
CA ARG A 73 -3.32 11.57 -13.81
C ARG A 73 -1.85 11.96 -13.96
N TRP A 74 -1.59 13.23 -14.20
CA TRP A 74 -0.23 13.74 -14.31
C TRP A 74 0.51 13.62 -12.96
N VAL A 75 -0.11 14.03 -11.86
CA VAL A 75 0.42 13.82 -10.50
C VAL A 75 0.73 12.34 -10.28
N ALA A 76 -0.22 11.44 -10.55
CA ALA A 76 0.00 10.00 -10.40
C ALA A 76 1.23 9.53 -11.19
N ARG A 77 1.39 9.96 -12.44
CA ARG A 77 2.55 9.60 -13.26
C ARG A 77 3.88 10.10 -12.69
N GLU A 78 3.94 11.31 -12.15
CA GLU A 78 5.19 11.91 -11.65
C GLU A 78 5.59 11.41 -10.27
N VAL A 79 4.63 11.27 -9.35
CA VAL A 79 4.90 10.68 -8.03
C VAL A 79 5.14 9.17 -8.11
N GLY A 80 4.69 8.56 -9.22
CA GLY A 80 4.87 7.15 -9.51
C GLY A 80 4.29 6.27 -8.43
N ASP A 81 5.14 5.38 -7.93
CA ASP A 81 4.80 4.36 -6.97
C ASP A 81 4.96 4.75 -5.50
N SER A 82 5.50 5.93 -5.26
CA SER A 82 5.85 6.40 -3.92
C SER A 82 4.64 6.91 -3.15
N TRP A 83 3.51 7.13 -3.84
CA TRP A 83 2.30 7.73 -3.28
C TRP A 83 1.03 7.17 -3.95
N GLY A 84 0.00 6.84 -3.17
CA GLY A 84 -1.32 6.58 -3.74
C GLY A 84 -2.02 7.89 -4.13
N VAL A 85 -2.40 8.04 -5.40
CA VAL A 85 -3.08 9.26 -5.87
C VAL A 85 -4.58 9.04 -6.02
N TRP A 86 -5.35 9.89 -5.35
CA TRP A 86 -6.79 9.96 -5.39
C TRP A 86 -7.24 11.24 -6.08
N TRP A 87 -8.31 11.15 -6.84
CA TRP A 87 -9.00 12.30 -7.40
C TRP A 87 -10.42 12.35 -6.83
N TRP A 88 -10.86 13.55 -6.46
CA TRP A 88 -12.21 13.75 -5.96
C TRP A 88 -13.18 14.13 -7.08
N ASP A 89 -14.20 13.30 -7.28
CA ASP A 89 -15.33 13.58 -8.17
C ASP A 89 -16.37 14.41 -7.40
N ASP A 90 -16.35 15.74 -7.56
CA ASP A 90 -17.37 16.60 -6.94
C ASP A 90 -18.78 16.37 -7.53
N VAL A 91 -18.92 15.78 -8.72
CA VAL A 91 -20.22 15.48 -9.34
C VAL A 91 -20.85 14.24 -8.70
N ARG A 92 -20.03 13.21 -8.43
CA ARG A 92 -20.47 11.95 -7.79
C ARG A 92 -20.34 11.96 -6.28
N GLY A 93 -19.60 12.92 -5.71
CA GLY A 93 -19.30 12.97 -4.29
C GLY A 93 -18.42 11.83 -3.81
N GLU A 94 -17.52 11.32 -4.66
CA GLU A 94 -16.68 10.15 -4.35
C GLU A 94 -15.21 10.38 -4.70
N GLY A 95 -14.31 9.75 -3.95
CA GLY A 95 -12.89 9.69 -4.28
C GLY A 95 -12.60 8.47 -5.15
N ARG A 96 -11.86 8.65 -6.24
CA ARG A 96 -11.43 7.57 -7.14
C ARG A 96 -9.92 7.55 -7.25
N ARG A 97 -9.33 6.37 -7.11
CA ARG A 97 -7.88 6.19 -7.19
C ARG A 97 -7.42 6.18 -8.63
N VAL A 98 -6.38 6.95 -8.93
CA VAL A 98 -5.77 7.07 -10.26
C VAL A 98 -4.49 6.23 -10.31
N CYS A 99 -4.37 5.43 -11.37
CA CYS A 99 -3.20 4.62 -11.64
C CYS A 99 -2.06 5.45 -12.21
N TRP A 100 -0.89 5.40 -11.58
CA TRP A 100 0.32 6.05 -12.05
C TRP A 100 0.86 5.46 -13.38
N GLY A 101 0.62 4.18 -13.64
CA GLY A 101 1.18 3.49 -14.81
C GLY A 101 0.29 3.49 -16.07
N CYS A 102 -1.03 3.58 -15.93
CA CYS A 102 -1.96 3.59 -17.08
C CYS A 102 -2.92 4.77 -17.09
N GLU A 103 -2.85 5.65 -16.08
CA GLU A 103 -3.67 6.86 -15.93
C GLU A 103 -5.18 6.60 -15.83
N LYS A 104 -5.63 5.34 -15.83
CA LYS A 104 -7.04 4.97 -15.61
C LYS A 104 -7.37 4.98 -14.13
N PHE A 105 -8.67 5.00 -13.82
CA PHE A 105 -9.10 4.70 -12.46
C PHE A 105 -8.98 3.20 -12.17
N TYR A 106 -8.66 2.86 -10.93
CA TYR A 106 -8.47 1.47 -10.50
C TYR A 106 -9.72 0.59 -10.72
N ASP A 107 -10.91 1.17 -10.59
CA ASP A 107 -12.21 0.54 -10.77
C ASP A 107 -12.64 0.37 -12.25
N GLN A 108 -11.91 0.95 -13.21
CA GLN A 108 -12.19 0.85 -14.66
C GLN A 108 -11.45 -0.29 -15.36
N HIS A 109 -10.88 -1.21 -14.58
CA HIS A 109 -10.22 -2.39 -15.12
C HIS A 109 -11.24 -3.54 -15.16
N ASP A 110 -11.67 -3.95 -16.36
CA ASP A 110 -12.63 -5.04 -16.61
C ASP A 110 -12.13 -6.41 -16.09
N GLU A 111 -10.82 -6.53 -15.79
CA GLU A 111 -10.18 -7.62 -15.05
C GLU A 111 -9.24 -7.07 -13.97
N GLY A 112 -9.66 -5.99 -13.30
CA GLY A 112 -9.14 -5.49 -12.03
C GLY A 112 -7.66 -5.76 -11.74
N ARG A 113 -6.74 -5.02 -12.37
CA ARG A 113 -5.49 -4.58 -11.72
C ARG A 113 -4.64 -3.58 -12.54
N PRO A 114 -4.27 -2.43 -11.94
CA PRO A 114 -3.21 -1.55 -12.44
C PRO A 114 -1.82 -2.18 -12.22
N PRO A 115 -0.70 -1.64 -12.79
CA PRO A 115 0.61 -2.25 -12.65
C PRO A 115 0.98 -2.24 -11.17
N HIS A 116 0.88 -3.44 -10.62
CA HIS A 116 1.26 -4.00 -9.33
C HIS A 116 1.82 -3.06 -8.25
N PRO A 117 1.43 -3.26 -6.98
CA PRO A 117 2.02 -2.50 -5.89
C PRO A 117 3.55 -2.62 -5.86
N VAL A 118 4.23 -1.49 -5.70
CA VAL A 118 5.70 -1.47 -5.64
C VAL A 118 6.20 -1.84 -4.26
N HIS A 119 5.41 -1.60 -3.21
CA HIS A 119 5.75 -2.05 -1.88
C HIS A 119 4.81 -3.14 -1.39
N LEU A 120 5.37 -4.33 -1.21
CA LEU A 120 4.70 -5.47 -0.62
C LEU A 120 5.16 -5.64 0.83
N VAL A 121 4.24 -5.98 1.72
CA VAL A 121 4.50 -6.24 3.13
C VAL A 121 4.11 -7.67 3.44
N VAL A 122 5.07 -8.46 3.91
CA VAL A 122 4.85 -9.78 4.49
C VAL A 122 4.84 -9.64 6.00
N GLU A 123 3.76 -10.07 6.63
CA GLU A 123 3.57 -9.93 8.08
C GLU A 123 2.64 -11.03 8.57
N GLY A 124 3.03 -11.69 9.66
CA GLY A 124 2.21 -12.72 10.27
C GLY A 124 1.31 -12.07 11.31
N GLU A 125 0.03 -11.94 11.01
CA GLU A 125 -0.95 -11.32 11.89
C GLU A 125 -2.21 -12.18 11.98
N PHE A 126 -2.70 -12.33 13.22
CA PHE A 126 -3.84 -13.18 13.53
C PHE A 126 -5.09 -12.74 12.78
N GLY A 127 -5.63 -13.62 11.93
CA GLY A 127 -6.87 -13.39 11.17
C GLY A 127 -6.70 -12.55 9.90
N TYR A 128 -5.47 -12.30 9.45
CA TYR A 128 -5.18 -11.52 8.25
C TYR A 128 -4.40 -12.32 7.20
N ALA A 129 -4.39 -11.80 5.96
CA ALA A 129 -3.60 -12.41 4.89
C ALA A 129 -2.08 -12.20 5.11
N PRO A 130 -1.24 -13.15 4.67
CA PRO A 130 0.21 -13.12 4.89
C PRO A 130 0.94 -12.04 4.08
N LEU A 131 0.29 -11.47 3.06
CA LEU A 131 0.87 -10.50 2.14
C LEU A 131 -0.10 -9.35 1.91
N ARG A 132 0.42 -8.13 2.05
CA ARG A 132 -0.31 -6.89 1.84
C ARG A 132 0.44 -6.00 0.87
N ALA A 133 -0.25 -5.03 0.32
CA ALA A 133 0.44 -3.92 -0.31
C ALA A 133 -0.17 -2.57 0.02
N GLU A 134 0.71 -1.57 0.01
CA GLU A 134 0.37 -0.19 0.32
C GLU A 134 -0.71 0.34 -0.63
N GLY A 135 -1.84 0.74 -0.05
CA GLY A 135 -3.03 1.19 -0.78
C GLY A 135 -3.82 0.10 -1.51
N PHE A 136 -3.44 -1.18 -1.43
CA PHE A 136 -4.23 -2.30 -1.99
C PHE A 136 -4.83 -3.21 -0.92
N GLY A 137 -4.26 -3.21 0.29
CA GLY A 137 -4.70 -4.08 1.38
C GLY A 137 -4.17 -5.50 1.22
N ASP A 138 -4.91 -6.46 1.78
CA ASP A 138 -4.55 -7.87 1.88
C ASP A 138 -4.72 -8.60 0.54
N PHE A 139 -3.77 -9.46 0.18
CA PHE A 139 -3.88 -10.37 -0.96
C PHE A 139 -4.42 -11.72 -0.51
N LEU A 140 -5.57 -12.14 -1.07
CA LEU A 140 -6.05 -13.49 -0.86
C LEU A 140 -5.18 -14.50 -1.62
N PRO A 141 -5.19 -15.80 -1.26
CA PRO A 141 -4.34 -16.80 -1.90
C PRO A 141 -4.47 -16.85 -3.44
N GLY A 142 -5.67 -16.67 -3.99
CA GLY A 142 -5.88 -16.62 -5.45
C GLY A 142 -5.31 -15.36 -6.11
N ASP A 143 -5.23 -14.25 -5.37
CA ASP A 143 -4.66 -12.99 -5.85
C ASP A 143 -3.15 -13.06 -5.99
N LEU A 144 -2.47 -13.88 -5.18
CA LEU A 144 -1.02 -14.03 -5.22
C LEU A 144 -0.54 -14.57 -6.57
N VAL A 145 -1.25 -15.55 -7.11
CA VAL A 145 -0.93 -16.17 -8.41
C VAL A 145 -1.38 -15.28 -9.55
N GLY A 146 -2.68 -14.95 -9.58
CA GLY A 146 -3.28 -14.24 -10.72
C GLY A 146 -2.75 -12.83 -10.92
N ALA A 147 -2.24 -12.19 -9.86
CA ALA A 147 -1.96 -10.78 -9.89
C ALA A 147 -0.61 -10.32 -9.38
N LEU A 148 0.12 -11.12 -8.62
CA LEU A 148 1.52 -10.83 -8.36
C LEU A 148 2.44 -11.73 -9.19
N GLY A 149 1.86 -12.69 -9.93
CA GLY A 149 2.61 -13.66 -10.72
C GLY A 149 3.45 -14.59 -9.85
N LEU A 150 3.09 -14.76 -8.57
CA LEU A 150 3.77 -15.70 -7.69
C LEU A 150 3.47 -17.13 -8.13
N SER A 151 4.44 -18.01 -7.93
CA SER A 151 4.23 -19.44 -8.11
C SER A 151 3.14 -19.96 -7.17
N GLU A 152 2.33 -20.92 -7.66
CA GLU A 152 1.29 -21.56 -6.86
C GLU A 152 1.86 -22.12 -5.55
N GLY A 153 3.04 -22.75 -5.60
CA GLY A 153 3.71 -23.28 -4.41
C GLY A 153 4.16 -22.21 -3.40
N LEU A 154 4.50 -20.99 -3.84
CA LEU A 154 4.78 -19.89 -2.93
C LEU A 154 3.49 -19.32 -2.33
N ALA A 155 2.44 -19.17 -3.13
CA ALA A 155 1.12 -18.73 -2.65
C ALA A 155 0.55 -19.69 -1.60
N GLU A 156 0.64 -21.01 -1.84
CA GLU A 156 0.25 -22.05 -0.89
C GLU A 156 1.08 -21.99 0.40
N ALA A 157 2.41 -21.83 0.29
CA ALA A 157 3.29 -21.74 1.45
C ALA A 157 2.99 -20.51 2.32
N LEU A 158 2.74 -19.35 1.70
CA LEU A 158 2.29 -18.15 2.42
C LEU A 158 0.97 -18.38 3.14
N GLY A 159 -0.01 -19.01 2.47
CA GLY A 159 -1.30 -19.33 3.07
C GLY A 159 -1.24 -20.40 4.17
N ALA A 160 -0.30 -21.35 4.09
CA ALA A 160 -0.03 -22.29 5.17
C ALA A 160 0.59 -21.59 6.38
N TRP A 161 1.60 -20.75 6.16
CA TRP A 161 2.25 -19.97 7.20
C TRP A 161 1.27 -19.06 7.95
N ALA A 162 0.37 -18.36 7.25
CA ALA A 162 -0.68 -17.55 7.90
C ALA A 162 -1.59 -18.39 8.82
N ARG A 163 -2.01 -19.57 8.37
CA ARG A 163 -2.83 -20.49 9.18
C ARG A 163 -2.07 -21.02 10.40
N ASP A 164 -0.76 -21.24 10.28
CA ASP A 164 0.06 -21.69 11.41
C ASP A 164 0.28 -20.57 12.43
N VAL A 165 0.35 -19.30 12.00
CA VAL A 165 0.29 -18.13 12.89
C VAL A 165 -1.03 -18.10 13.64
N ASP A 166 -2.16 -18.27 12.95
CA ASP A 166 -3.48 -18.32 13.58
C ASP A 166 -3.58 -19.46 14.60
N ALA A 167 -3.08 -20.64 14.25
CA ALA A 167 -3.07 -21.79 15.14
C ALA A 167 -2.22 -21.55 16.39
N ALA A 168 -1.05 -20.93 16.25
CA ALA A 168 -0.15 -20.61 17.35
C ALA A 168 -0.79 -19.64 18.35
N VAL A 169 -1.41 -18.56 17.85
CA VAL A 169 -2.10 -17.57 18.70
C VAL A 169 -3.29 -18.22 19.41
N ASN A 170 -4.10 -19.01 18.69
CA ASN A 170 -5.23 -19.72 19.30
C ASN A 170 -4.79 -20.70 20.40
N LEU A 171 -3.69 -21.43 20.18
CA LEU A 171 -3.14 -22.34 21.17
C LEU A 171 -2.66 -21.60 22.42
N TRP A 172 -1.93 -20.50 22.26
CA TRP A 172 -1.51 -19.66 23.38
C TRP A 172 -2.69 -19.06 24.14
N LEU A 173 -3.73 -18.58 23.44
CA LEU A 173 -4.94 -18.07 24.07
C LEU A 173 -5.63 -19.12 24.95
N ARG A 174 -5.57 -20.40 24.55
CA ARG A 174 -6.13 -21.54 25.26
C ARG A 174 -5.28 -21.97 26.46
N ASP A 175 -3.98 -22.20 26.23
CA ASP A 175 -3.12 -22.90 27.19
C ASP A 175 -2.30 -21.94 28.07
N ARG A 176 -2.11 -20.69 27.61
CA ARG A 176 -1.37 -19.61 28.29
C ARG A 176 0.06 -20.00 28.70
N GLU A 177 0.69 -20.87 27.92
CA GLU A 177 2.08 -21.30 28.12
C GLU A 177 3.04 -20.45 27.29
N ASP A 178 3.63 -19.42 27.90
CA ASP A 178 4.44 -18.43 27.19
C ASP A 178 5.72 -19.03 26.57
N ARG A 179 6.38 -19.97 27.25
CA ARG A 179 7.62 -20.58 26.74
C ARG A 179 7.39 -21.41 25.47
N ALA A 180 6.34 -22.22 25.46
CA ALA A 180 5.98 -23.01 24.28
C ALA A 180 5.56 -22.10 23.11
N TYR A 181 4.89 -20.99 23.42
CA TYR A 181 4.51 -19.99 22.43
C TYR A 181 5.75 -19.27 21.83
N GLU A 182 6.73 -18.90 22.64
CA GLU A 182 7.98 -18.27 22.18
C GLU A 182 8.74 -19.15 21.17
N GLU A 183 8.91 -20.45 21.47
CA GLU A 183 9.59 -21.39 20.55
C GLU A 183 8.86 -21.51 19.20
N VAL A 184 7.52 -21.49 19.23
CA VAL A 184 6.69 -21.49 18.01
C VAL A 184 6.83 -20.18 17.25
N CYS A 185 6.80 -19.04 17.93
CA CYS A 185 7.00 -17.72 17.33
C CYS A 185 8.37 -17.59 16.64
N GLU A 186 9.45 -18.09 17.25
CA GLU A 186 10.77 -18.06 16.62
C GLU A 186 10.84 -18.87 15.32
N ARG A 187 10.17 -20.03 15.28
CA ARG A 187 10.07 -20.85 14.07
C ARG A 187 9.30 -20.10 12.98
N LEU A 188 8.11 -19.60 13.30
CA LEU A 188 7.24 -18.88 12.38
C LEU A 188 7.89 -17.58 11.88
N TYR A 189 8.70 -16.93 12.71
CA TYR A 189 9.46 -15.75 12.32
C TYR A 189 10.50 -16.08 11.23
N ARG A 190 11.29 -17.15 11.44
CA ARG A 190 12.29 -17.60 10.45
C ARG A 190 11.65 -18.05 9.14
N GLU A 191 10.51 -18.73 9.23
CA GLU A 191 9.73 -19.15 8.07
C GLU A 191 9.20 -17.94 7.29
N GLY A 192 8.55 -16.98 7.97
CA GLY A 192 8.05 -15.75 7.35
C GLY A 192 9.16 -14.93 6.68
N LEU A 193 10.34 -14.85 7.30
CA LEU A 193 11.51 -14.21 6.72
C LEU A 193 11.94 -14.87 5.40
N GLY A 194 12.00 -16.21 5.37
CA GLY A 194 12.36 -16.97 4.16
C GLY A 194 11.29 -16.87 3.07
N LEU A 195 10.02 -16.81 3.44
CA LEU A 195 8.93 -16.56 2.50
C LEU A 195 9.00 -15.16 1.89
N ALA A 196 9.29 -14.12 2.70
CA ALA A 196 9.45 -12.76 2.20
C ALA A 196 10.63 -12.61 1.22
N GLU A 197 11.74 -13.29 1.47
CA GLU A 197 12.86 -13.34 0.52
C GLU A 197 12.45 -14.00 -0.80
N ARG A 198 11.70 -15.11 -0.75
CA ARG A 198 11.19 -15.79 -1.95
C ARG A 198 10.21 -14.91 -2.73
N VAL A 199 9.31 -14.21 -2.04
CA VAL A 199 8.42 -13.22 -2.65
C VAL A 199 9.25 -12.16 -3.38
N ALA A 200 10.27 -11.59 -2.73
CA ALA A 200 11.13 -10.58 -3.34
C ALA A 200 11.81 -11.06 -4.63
N ARG A 201 12.27 -12.31 -4.66
CA ARG A 201 12.86 -12.94 -5.84
C ARG A 201 11.85 -13.10 -6.98
N GLU A 202 10.66 -13.63 -6.68
CA GLU A 202 9.64 -13.91 -7.69
C GLU A 202 9.01 -12.63 -8.24
N VAL A 203 8.82 -11.59 -7.42
CA VAL A 203 8.30 -10.30 -7.88
C VAL A 203 9.35 -9.41 -8.57
N GLY A 204 10.63 -9.77 -8.45
CA GLY A 204 11.75 -9.13 -9.13
C GLY A 204 12.17 -7.76 -8.56
N GLY A 205 13.24 -7.20 -9.14
CA GLY A 205 13.87 -5.96 -8.68
C GLY A 205 13.06 -4.67 -8.92
N GLY A 206 11.92 -4.76 -9.61
CA GLY A 206 11.01 -3.63 -9.81
C GLY A 206 10.09 -3.36 -8.60
N ARG A 207 10.12 -4.21 -7.58
CA ARG A 207 9.29 -4.08 -6.37
C ARG A 207 10.13 -4.27 -5.12
N THR A 208 9.71 -3.61 -4.06
CA THR A 208 10.27 -3.73 -2.71
C THR A 208 9.36 -4.63 -1.89
N VAL A 209 9.95 -5.60 -1.20
CA VAL A 209 9.23 -6.46 -0.25
C VAL A 209 9.78 -6.17 1.13
N THR A 210 8.89 -6.00 2.12
CA THR A 210 9.27 -5.81 3.52
C THR A 210 8.65 -6.89 4.38
N TYR A 211 9.49 -7.61 5.11
CA TYR A 211 9.04 -8.47 6.19
C TYR A 211 8.95 -7.66 7.48
N LYS A 212 7.78 -7.61 8.13
CA LYS A 212 7.58 -6.90 9.41
C LYS A 212 7.68 -7.80 10.65
N GLY A 213 7.75 -9.12 10.47
CA GLY A 213 7.74 -10.06 11.59
C GLY A 213 6.35 -10.64 11.86
N LEU A 214 6.15 -11.02 13.12
CA LEU A 214 4.86 -11.49 13.65
C LEU A 214 4.25 -10.39 14.52
N ALA A 215 3.04 -9.95 14.18
CA ALA A 215 2.28 -9.03 15.03
C ALA A 215 2.00 -9.72 16.38
N ASN A 216 2.43 -9.10 17.48
CA ASN A 216 2.29 -9.60 18.85
C ASN A 216 3.16 -10.83 19.23
N GLY A 217 4.26 -11.10 18.50
CA GLY A 217 5.14 -12.28 18.71
C GLY A 217 6.24 -12.19 19.79
N GLY A 218 6.24 -11.20 20.69
CA GLY A 218 7.23 -11.09 21.78
C GLY A 218 8.59 -10.45 21.43
N PHE A 219 9.60 -10.60 22.31
CA PHE A 219 10.90 -9.88 22.32
C PHE A 219 11.82 -10.14 21.11
N ALA A 220 11.50 -11.09 20.23
CA ALA A 220 12.00 -11.11 18.85
C ALA A 220 11.26 -10.03 18.03
N GLY A 221 11.41 -8.79 18.50
CA GLY A 221 10.63 -7.64 18.05
C GLY A 221 10.90 -7.30 16.60
N MET A 222 9.82 -6.97 15.90
CA MET A 222 9.71 -6.14 14.69
C MET A 222 11.04 -5.68 14.08
N ALA A 223 11.84 -6.61 13.56
CA ALA A 223 12.97 -6.27 12.72
C ALA A 223 12.44 -6.23 11.30
N SER A 224 12.15 -5.02 10.82
CA SER A 224 11.73 -4.87 9.43
C SER A 224 12.91 -5.18 8.52
N VAL A 225 12.78 -6.21 7.68
CA VAL A 225 13.79 -6.54 6.67
C VAL A 225 13.22 -6.21 5.30
N ARG A 226 13.99 -5.51 4.46
CA ARG A 226 13.55 -5.14 3.12
C ARG A 226 14.41 -5.80 2.04
N TRP A 227 13.78 -6.09 0.91
CA TRP A 227 14.44 -6.59 -0.29
C TRP A 227 13.92 -5.89 -1.52
N ARG A 228 14.75 -5.85 -2.55
CA ARG A 228 14.39 -5.52 -3.92
C ARG A 228 15.02 -6.57 -4.84
N GLY A 229 14.22 -7.47 -5.38
CA GLY A 229 14.73 -8.69 -6.03
C GLY A 229 15.55 -9.54 -5.05
N ASP A 230 16.72 -10.01 -5.47
CA ASP A 230 17.65 -10.78 -4.63
C ASP A 230 18.48 -9.94 -3.65
N ARG A 231 18.32 -8.61 -3.64
CA ARG A 231 19.15 -7.71 -2.82
C ARG A 231 18.39 -7.24 -1.58
N ARG A 232 18.97 -7.49 -0.41
CA ARG A 232 18.52 -6.87 0.85
C ARG A 232 18.90 -5.38 0.86
N VAL A 233 17.97 -4.51 1.25
CA VAL A 233 18.10 -3.04 1.24
C VAL A 233 17.74 -2.42 2.57
#